data_AF-A0AAU2ELJ3-F1
#
_entry.id   AF-A0AAU2ELJ3-F1
#
_cell.length_a   1.000
_cell.length_b   1.000
_cell.length_c   1.000
_cell.angle_alpha   90.00
_cell.angle_beta   90.00
_cell.angle_gamma   90.00
#
_symmetry.space_group_name_H-M   'P 1'
#
loop_
_entity.id
_entity.type
_entity.pdbx_description
1 polymer ?
#
loop_
_entity_poly.entity_id
_entity_poly.type
_entity_poly.pdbx_seq_one_letter_code
_entity_poly.pdbx_strand_id
1 'polypeptide(L)'
;MTSPLLTQVAPAIEPFALSPGPEARAALRPGMDVREVAWPFTEVDITDLDAFIDRWPTWLANAANGQLNQPSTMPEQPTQGTWR
;
A
#
# COMPACT_ATOMS: atom_id res chain seq x y z
N MET A 1 -15.52 12.45 30.94
CA MET A 1 -14.61 13.34 30.17
C MET A 1 -14.27 12.58 28.90
N THR A 2 -14.91 12.93 27.80
CA THR A 2 -14.75 12.23 26.51
C THR A 2 -13.80 13.08 25.66
N SER A 3 -12.57 12.63 25.45
CA SER A 3 -11.57 13.35 24.67
C SER A 3 -11.85 13.18 23.16
N PRO A 4 -12.05 14.27 22.39
CA PRO A 4 -12.34 14.20 20.95
C PRO A 4 -11.09 14.09 20.07
N LEU A 5 -9.91 13.88 20.65
CA LEU A 5 -8.64 13.77 19.94
C LEU A 5 -8.25 12.31 19.77
N LEU A 6 -9.05 11.58 18.99
CA LEU A 6 -8.50 10.47 18.22
C LEU A 6 -7.63 11.13 17.15
N THR A 7 -6.35 11.29 17.45
CA THR A 7 -5.35 11.78 16.50
C THR A 7 -5.29 10.79 15.36
N GLN A 8 -6.10 11.01 14.33
CA GLN A 8 -5.92 10.40 13.03
C GLN A 8 -4.64 11.00 12.46
N VAL A 9 -3.49 10.43 12.81
CA VAL A 9 -2.23 10.69 12.13
C VAL A 9 -2.35 9.96 10.80
N ALA A 10 -3.04 10.58 9.84
CA ALA A 10 -2.87 10.20 8.45
C ALA A 10 -1.37 10.29 8.15
N PRO A 11 -0.79 9.33 7.42
CA PRO A 11 0.59 9.45 6.97
C PRO A 11 0.73 10.76 6.19
N ALA A 12 1.80 11.52 6.43
CA ALA A 12 2.01 12.83 5.80
C ALA A 12 2.16 12.75 4.26
N ILE A 13 2.23 11.55 3.70
CA ILE A 13 2.37 11.26 2.28
C ILE A 13 1.42 10.11 1.94
N GLU A 14 0.44 10.38 1.09
CA GLU A 14 -0.49 9.37 0.58
C GLU A 14 0.05 8.74 -0.71
N PRO A 15 -0.14 7.43 -0.91
CA PRO A 15 0.06 6.78 -2.19
C PRO A 15 -0.80 7.42 -3.29
N PHE A 16 -0.21 7.61 -4.48
CA PHE A 16 -0.92 8.08 -5.65
C PHE A 16 -0.49 7.30 -6.89
N ALA A 17 -1.39 7.24 -7.88
CA ALA A 17 -1.10 6.58 -9.14
C ALA A 17 -0.27 7.50 -10.05
N LEU A 18 0.74 6.92 -10.70
CA LEU A 18 1.47 7.55 -11.79
C LEU A 18 1.20 6.79 -13.09
N SER A 19 1.10 7.53 -14.20
CA SER A 19 1.12 6.91 -15.52
C SER A 19 2.50 6.32 -15.80
N PRO A 20 2.60 5.23 -16.59
CA PRO A 20 3.88 4.68 -17.01
C PRO A 20 4.74 5.76 -17.67
N GLY A 21 5.97 5.94 -17.18
CA GLY A 21 6.85 7.01 -17.64
C GLY A 21 8.14 7.14 -16.81
N PRO A 22 9.01 8.11 -17.16
CA PRO A 22 10.25 8.36 -16.43
C PRO A 22 10.04 8.57 -14.92
N GLU A 23 8.95 9.24 -14.56
CA GLU A 23 8.51 9.53 -13.19
C GLU A 23 8.17 8.26 -12.41
N ALA A 24 7.41 7.35 -13.00
CA ALA A 24 7.06 6.06 -12.40
C ALA A 24 8.30 5.15 -12.31
N ARG A 25 9.17 5.20 -13.33
CA ARG A 25 10.44 4.44 -13.34
C ARG A 25 11.38 4.89 -12.22
N ALA A 26 11.40 6.17 -11.88
CA ALA A 26 12.23 6.70 -10.80
C ALA A 26 11.93 6.01 -9.46
N ALA A 27 10.66 5.74 -9.16
CA ALA A 27 10.22 5.06 -7.94
C ALA A 27 10.70 3.60 -7.82
N LEU A 28 11.15 2.98 -8.92
CA LEU A 28 11.66 1.62 -8.98
C LEU A 28 13.20 1.56 -8.88
N ARG A 29 13.89 2.70 -8.90
CA ARG A 29 15.35 2.72 -8.92
C ARG A 29 15.91 2.41 -7.52
N PRO A 30 17.03 1.68 -7.42
CA PRO A 30 17.76 1.57 -6.17
C PRO A 30 18.26 2.93 -5.70
N GLY A 31 18.19 3.19 -4.39
CA GLY A 31 18.71 4.40 -3.74
C GLY A 31 17.62 5.36 -3.25
N MET A 32 18.04 6.54 -2.80
CA MET A 32 17.13 7.59 -2.31
C MET A 32 16.65 8.43 -3.50
N ASP A 33 15.34 8.51 -3.68
CA ASP A 33 14.68 9.32 -4.71
C ASP A 33 13.53 10.12 -4.07
N VAL A 34 12.98 11.11 -4.78
CA VAL A 34 11.80 11.86 -4.35
C VAL A 34 10.52 11.02 -4.41
N ARG A 35 10.58 9.82 -4.98
CA ARG A 35 9.47 8.88 -5.08
C ARG A 35 9.93 7.48 -4.74
N GLU A 36 9.08 6.75 -4.04
CA GLU A 36 9.26 5.33 -3.77
C GLU A 36 7.98 4.57 -4.09
N VAL A 37 8.08 3.25 -4.28
CA VAL A 37 6.90 2.39 -4.33
C VAL A 37 6.13 2.47 -3.01
N ALA A 38 4.84 2.75 -3.10
CA ALA A 38 3.94 2.84 -1.95
C ALA A 38 3.80 1.50 -1.21
N TRP A 39 3.88 0.39 -1.95
CA TRP A 39 3.93 -0.95 -1.40
C TRP A 39 5.16 -1.68 -1.92
N PRO A 40 5.79 -2.51 -1.09
CA PRO A 40 6.82 -3.42 -1.56
C PRO A 40 6.29 -4.47 -2.55
N PHE A 41 7.20 -5.07 -3.30
CA PHE A 41 6.85 -6.19 -4.17
C PHE A 41 6.75 -7.49 -3.36
N THR A 42 5.59 -8.11 -3.45
CA THR A 42 5.32 -9.45 -2.92
C THR A 42 5.43 -10.44 -4.08
N GLU A 43 6.20 -11.51 -3.89
CA GLU A 43 6.19 -12.61 -4.84
C GLU A 43 4.83 -13.30 -4.83
N VAL A 44 4.34 -13.62 -6.02
CA VAL A 44 3.10 -14.37 -6.20
C VAL A 44 3.49 -15.78 -6.58
N ASP A 45 3.25 -16.72 -5.67
CA ASP A 45 3.39 -18.15 -5.95
C ASP A 45 2.14 -18.62 -6.71
N ILE A 46 2.32 -19.16 -7.91
CA ILE A 46 1.21 -19.68 -8.72
C ILE A 46 0.58 -20.95 -8.13
N THR A 47 1.27 -21.60 -7.20
CA THR A 47 0.79 -22.79 -6.47
C THR A 47 0.08 -22.44 -5.16
N ASP A 48 0.24 -21.21 -4.67
CA ASP A 48 -0.43 -20.66 -3.49
C ASP A 48 -0.93 -19.24 -3.78
N LEU A 49 -2.15 -19.17 -4.30
CA LEU A 49 -2.83 -17.92 -4.65
C LEU A 49 -3.68 -17.36 -3.51
N ASP A 50 -3.73 -18.01 -2.35
CA ASP A 50 -4.63 -17.61 -1.27
C ASP A 50 -4.28 -16.19 -0.79
N ALA A 51 -3.00 -15.88 -0.61
CA ALA A 51 -2.57 -14.52 -0.24
C ALA A 51 -2.93 -13.45 -1.29
N PHE A 52 -2.94 -13.80 -2.58
CA PHE A 52 -3.34 -12.89 -3.66
C PHE A 52 -4.86 -12.65 -3.66
N ILE A 53 -5.63 -13.72 -3.49
CA ILE A 53 -7.11 -13.71 -3.46
C ILE A 53 -7.62 -13.05 -2.16
N ASP A 54 -6.98 -13.28 -1.03
CA ASP A 54 -7.38 -12.68 0.24
C ASP A 54 -7.22 -11.16 0.23
N ARG A 55 -6.26 -10.62 -0.53
CA ARG A 55 -6.02 -9.19 -0.59
C ARG A 55 -6.97 -8.48 -1.56
N TRP A 56 -6.96 -8.87 -2.84
CA TRP A 56 -7.61 -8.10 -3.90
C TRP A 56 -9.15 -8.20 -3.87
N PRO A 57 -9.74 -9.40 -3.89
CA PRO A 57 -11.16 -9.62 -3.63
C PRO A 57 -11.68 -8.98 -2.35
N THR A 58 -10.95 -9.04 -1.23
CA THR A 58 -11.39 -8.40 0.03
C THR A 58 -11.43 -6.88 -0.10
N TRP A 59 -10.39 -6.26 -0.69
CA TRP A 59 -10.39 -4.82 -0.97
C TRP A 59 -11.53 -4.42 -1.90
N LEU A 60 -11.77 -5.20 -2.96
CA LEU A 60 -12.86 -4.96 -3.89
C LEU A 60 -14.24 -5.08 -3.20
N ALA A 61 -14.44 -6.10 -2.37
CA ALA A 61 -15.66 -6.31 -1.62
C ALA A 61 -15.89 -5.18 -0.60
N ASN A 62 -14.85 -4.77 0.12
CA ASN A 62 -14.91 -3.65 1.06
C ASN A 62 -15.23 -2.35 0.33
N ALA A 63 -14.64 -2.09 -0.84
CA ALA A 63 -14.94 -0.92 -1.65
C ALA A 63 -16.40 -0.93 -2.15
N ALA A 64 -16.89 -2.07 -2.64
CA ALA A 64 -18.26 -2.23 -3.10
C ALA A 64 -19.29 -2.00 -1.98
N ASN A 65 -18.96 -2.38 -0.75
CA ASN A 65 -19.80 -2.19 0.43
C ASN A 65 -19.59 -0.82 1.11
N GLY A 66 -18.72 0.05 0.59
CA GLY A 66 -18.39 1.34 1.22
C GLY A 66 -17.64 1.19 2.56
N GLN A 67 -17.04 0.04 2.81
CA GLN A 67 -16.29 -0.33 4.01
C GLN A 67 -14.77 -0.28 3.79
N LEU A 68 -14.32 0.20 2.62
CA LEU A 68 -12.89 0.39 2.37
C LEU A 68 -12.37 1.51 3.28
N ASN A 69 -11.50 1.15 4.20
CA ASN A 69 -10.88 2.07 5.14
C ASN A 69 -9.43 2.30 4.77
N GLN A 70 -8.93 3.48 5.15
CA GLN A 70 -7.53 3.81 4.97
C GLN A 70 -6.66 3.01 5.98
N PRO A 71 -5.50 2.49 5.56
CA PRO A 71 -4.54 1.89 6.48
C PRO A 71 -4.13 2.87 7.57
N SER A 72 -4.02 2.38 8.81
CA SER A 72 -3.58 3.18 9.96
C SER A 72 -2.07 3.46 9.98
N THR A 73 -1.32 2.78 9.10
CA THR A 73 0.13 2.95 8.95
C THR A 73 0.51 2.84 7.48
N MET A 74 1.58 3.54 7.09
CA MET A 74 2.22 3.40 5.78
C MET A 74 3.70 3.03 5.98
N PRO A 75 4.22 2.01 5.29
CA PRO A 75 3.49 1.04 4.48
C PRO A 75 2.56 0.15 5.33
N GLU A 76 1.47 -0.35 4.74
CA GLU A 76 0.45 -1.18 5.40
C GLU A 76 1.01 -2.50 5.96
N GLN A 77 2.11 -3.00 5.38
CA GLN A 77 2.82 -4.19 5.83
C GLN A 77 4.32 -3.90 6.00
N PRO A 78 5.02 -4.62 6.89
CA PRO A 78 6.47 -4.53 7.01
C PRO A 78 7.16 -4.80 5.67
N THR A 79 8.20 -4.03 5.36
CA THR A 79 8.95 -4.15 4.11
C THR A 79 10.09 -5.17 4.19
N GLN A 80 10.28 -5.84 5.33
CA GLN A 80 11.32 -6.83 5.52
C GLN A 80 11.05 -8.08 4.68
N GLY A 81 12.04 -8.54 3.91
CA GLY A 81 11.93 -9.73 3.04
C GLY A 81 11.11 -9.51 1.77
N THR A 82 10.73 -8.27 1.48
CA THR A 82 10.07 -7.92 0.22
C THR A 82 11.10 -7.75 -0.89
N TRP A 83 10.71 -8.03 -2.12
CA TRP A 83 11.62 -7.96 -3.25
C TRP A 83 11.97 -6.49 -3.53
N ARG A 84 13.18 -6.10 -3.13
CA ARG A 84 13.87 -4.86 -3.50
C ARG A 84 15.34 -5.17 -3.76
#